data_AF-A0A2W4YUS9-F1
#
_entry.id   AF-A0A2W4YUS9-F1
#
_cell.length_a   1.000
_cell.length_b   1.000
_cell.length_c   1.000
_cell.angle_alpha   90.00
_cell.angle_beta   90.00
_cell.angle_gamma   90.00
#
_symmetry.space_group_name_H-M   'P 1'
#
loop_
_entity.id
_entity.type
_entity.pdbx_description
1 polymer ?
#
loop_
_entity_poly.entity_id
_entity_poly.type
_entity_poly.pdbx_seq_one_letter_code
_entity_poly.pdbx_strand_id
1 'polypeptide(L)'
;MTTAGSRGRGRSTWLYLLAVVLAASAGFWVAAISFQYKLKPYFYAVKIINKLSAFDPNKDFVYRTLSTLFIEQPYRKDVTFLGDSIVAFGKWDVLLKGVDVDNHGIPGDTTQGLLLRLGRNEVVGRTAIVMLGVNDLKMELPRAATEANLRGILQALRGKRVILVATLKTGIPSTNAKLAPIIEFERKLCMAPTCTYLNPNRDLAPMGYLKPEYTVDGVHLNWRGYRTLASQIAAAEF
;
A
#
# COMPACT_ATOMS: atom_id res chain seq x y z
N MET A 1 15.42 -57.94 -52.26
CA MET A 1 14.34 -57.46 -51.36
C MET A 1 14.84 -56.21 -50.65
N THR A 2 14.09 -55.13 -50.79
CA THR A 2 14.43 -53.73 -50.48
C THR A 2 14.38 -53.41 -48.99
N THR A 3 15.47 -52.86 -48.44
CA THR A 3 15.47 -52.13 -47.16
C THR A 3 15.58 -50.63 -47.42
N ALA A 4 14.45 -49.94 -47.51
CA ALA A 4 14.39 -48.48 -47.51
C ALA A 4 13.19 -48.04 -46.67
N GLY A 5 13.44 -47.52 -45.47
CA GLY A 5 12.37 -46.99 -44.63
C GLY A 5 12.76 -46.73 -43.18
N SER A 6 13.62 -45.75 -42.89
CA SER A 6 13.66 -45.12 -41.55
C SER A 6 14.35 -43.76 -41.45
N ARG A 7 15.13 -43.30 -42.45
CA ARG A 7 15.96 -42.08 -42.33
C ARG A 7 15.21 -40.73 -42.29
N GLY A 8 13.92 -40.68 -42.61
CA GLY A 8 13.15 -39.43 -42.68
C GLY A 8 12.53 -38.96 -41.36
N ARG A 9 12.32 -39.86 -40.40
CA ARG A 9 11.50 -39.57 -39.21
C ARG A 9 12.28 -38.89 -38.08
N GLY A 10 13.58 -39.13 -37.95
CA GLY A 10 14.40 -38.53 -36.89
C GLY A 10 14.81 -37.06 -37.15
N ARG A 11 15.05 -36.70 -38.43
CA ARG A 11 15.55 -35.35 -38.78
C ARG A 11 14.48 -34.27 -38.61
N SER A 12 13.21 -34.58 -38.87
CA SER A 12 12.09 -33.67 -38.61
C SER A 12 11.82 -33.48 -37.12
N THR A 13 11.97 -34.54 -36.31
CA THR A 13 11.85 -34.45 -34.84
C THR A 13 12.94 -33.58 -34.23
N TRP A 14 14.19 -33.70 -34.68
CA TRP A 14 15.29 -32.85 -34.21
C TRP A 14 15.10 -31.37 -34.59
N LEU A 15 14.63 -31.09 -35.81
CA LEU A 15 14.31 -29.72 -36.23
C LEU A 15 13.16 -29.12 -35.41
N TYR A 16 12.15 -29.93 -35.10
CA TYR A 16 11.05 -29.51 -34.24
C TYR A 16 11.52 -29.22 -32.81
N LEU A 17 12.32 -30.12 -32.21
CA LEU A 17 12.88 -29.91 -30.87
C LEU A 17 13.78 -28.67 -30.83
N LEU A 18 14.61 -28.46 -31.84
CA LEU A 18 15.46 -27.27 -31.95
C LEU A 18 14.60 -25.99 -32.03
N ALA A 19 13.54 -26.00 -32.85
CA ALA A 19 12.62 -24.86 -32.95
C ALA A 19 11.92 -24.56 -31.62
N VAL A 20 11.50 -25.59 -30.87
CA VAL A 20 10.91 -25.44 -29.53
C VAL A 20 11.92 -24.84 -28.55
N VAL A 21 13.15 -25.32 -28.54
CA VAL A 21 14.22 -24.79 -27.66
C VAL A 21 14.55 -23.34 -27.99
N LEU A 22 14.66 -22.99 -29.28
CA LEU A 22 14.91 -21.61 -29.72
C LEU A 22 13.75 -20.68 -29.35
N ALA A 23 12.51 -21.13 -29.55
CA ALA A 23 11.33 -20.36 -29.15
C ALA A 23 11.27 -20.16 -27.62
N ALA A 24 11.58 -21.19 -26.83
CA ALA A 24 11.65 -21.10 -25.37
C ALA A 24 12.76 -20.14 -24.91
N SER A 25 13.95 -20.21 -25.53
CA SER A 25 15.07 -19.31 -25.23
C SER A 25 14.75 -17.86 -25.59
N ALA A 26 14.17 -17.62 -26.76
CA ALA A 26 13.72 -16.28 -27.16
C ALA A 26 12.66 -15.74 -26.18
N GLY A 27 11.68 -16.57 -25.79
CA GLY A 27 10.68 -16.22 -24.78
C GLY A 27 11.30 -15.86 -23.43
N PHE A 28 12.29 -16.64 -22.98
CA PHE A 28 13.04 -16.38 -21.74
C PHE A 28 13.75 -15.02 -21.80
N TRP A 29 14.48 -14.73 -22.89
CA TRP A 29 15.21 -13.46 -23.03
C TRP A 29 14.26 -12.27 -23.15
N VAL A 30 13.15 -12.39 -23.88
CA VAL A 30 12.11 -11.35 -23.94
C VAL A 30 11.55 -11.07 -22.54
N ALA A 31 11.30 -12.11 -21.74
CA ALA A 31 10.84 -11.97 -20.37
C ALA A 31 11.90 -11.30 -19.46
N ALA A 32 13.16 -11.75 -19.52
CA ALA A 32 14.27 -11.22 -18.72
C ALA A 32 14.53 -9.75 -19.03
N ILE A 33 14.60 -9.38 -20.31
CA ILE A 33 14.76 -7.99 -20.76
C ILE A 33 13.54 -7.15 -20.33
N SER A 34 12.32 -7.67 -20.54
CA SER A 34 11.11 -6.96 -20.12
C SER A 34 11.10 -6.70 -18.61
N PHE A 35 11.59 -7.64 -17.80
CA PHE A 35 11.70 -7.51 -16.35
C PHE A 35 12.77 -6.50 -15.93
N GLN A 36 13.97 -6.58 -16.51
CA GLN A 36 15.08 -5.67 -16.21
C GLN A 36 14.76 -4.21 -16.56
N TYR A 37 14.13 -3.99 -17.72
CA TYR A 37 13.84 -2.65 -18.23
C TYR A 37 12.39 -2.18 -17.99
N LYS A 38 11.60 -2.96 -17.24
CA LYS A 38 10.18 -2.66 -16.92
C LYS A 38 9.36 -2.31 -18.17
N LEU A 39 9.46 -3.11 -19.24
CA LEU A 39 8.71 -2.91 -20.49
C LEU A 39 7.24 -3.33 -20.34
N LYS A 40 6.38 -3.07 -21.34
CA LYS A 40 4.93 -3.40 -21.27
C LYS A 40 4.61 -4.82 -20.78
N PRO A 41 5.28 -5.91 -21.25
CA PRO A 41 5.04 -7.27 -20.75
C PRO A 41 5.21 -7.41 -19.24
N TYR A 42 6.18 -6.70 -18.65
CA TYR A 42 6.39 -6.67 -17.21
C TYR A 42 5.18 -6.11 -16.47
N PHE A 43 4.57 -5.01 -16.95
CA PHE A 43 3.39 -4.45 -16.31
C PHE A 43 2.16 -5.37 -16.39
N TYR A 44 1.99 -6.14 -17.47
CA TYR A 44 0.93 -7.16 -17.55
C TYR A 44 1.17 -8.30 -16.55
N ALA A 45 2.40 -8.81 -16.45
CA ALA A 45 2.75 -9.85 -15.48
C ALA A 45 2.54 -9.35 -14.04
N VAL A 46 3.00 -8.15 -13.71
CA VAL A 46 2.77 -7.51 -12.40
C VAL A 46 1.27 -7.35 -12.13
N LYS A 47 0.47 -6.97 -13.12
CA LYS A 47 -0.99 -6.87 -12.96
C LYS A 47 -1.63 -8.22 -12.62
N ILE A 48 -1.23 -9.29 -13.29
CA ILE A 48 -1.72 -10.65 -13.00
C ILE A 48 -1.29 -11.09 -11.61
N ILE A 49 -0.01 -10.89 -11.27
CA ILE A 49 0.53 -11.22 -9.95
C ILE A 49 -0.22 -10.44 -8.87
N ASN A 50 -0.37 -9.12 -9.00
CA ASN A 50 -1.11 -8.28 -8.03
C ASN A 50 -2.56 -8.74 -7.85
N LYS A 51 -3.20 -9.25 -8.90
CA LYS A 51 -4.56 -9.81 -8.81
C LYS A 51 -4.60 -11.14 -8.05
N LEU A 52 -3.56 -11.97 -8.20
CA LEU A 52 -3.43 -13.25 -7.51
C LEU A 52 -2.91 -13.11 -6.07
N SER A 53 -2.02 -12.16 -5.83
CA SER A 53 -1.46 -11.78 -4.54
C SER A 53 -2.17 -10.56 -3.95
N ALA A 54 -3.43 -10.38 -4.33
CA ALA A 54 -4.29 -9.34 -3.81
C ALA A 54 -4.34 -9.49 -2.28
N PHE A 55 -3.98 -8.43 -1.54
CA PHE A 55 -4.25 -8.30 -0.12
C PHE A 55 -5.70 -8.73 0.17
N ASP A 56 -5.83 -9.79 0.95
CA ASP A 56 -7.09 -10.32 1.46
C ASP A 56 -6.91 -10.44 2.97
N PRO A 57 -7.63 -9.65 3.78
CA PRO A 57 -7.47 -9.67 5.24
C PRO A 57 -7.77 -11.04 5.87
N ASN A 58 -8.43 -11.96 5.14
CA ASN A 58 -8.67 -13.33 5.61
C ASN A 58 -7.52 -14.30 5.28
N LYS A 59 -6.61 -13.94 4.38
CA LYS A 59 -5.51 -14.81 3.91
C LYS A 59 -4.14 -14.25 4.23
N ASP A 60 -3.99 -12.93 4.30
CA ASP A 60 -2.72 -12.29 4.56
C ASP A 60 -2.24 -12.59 5.99
N PHE A 61 -1.11 -13.29 6.09
CA PHE A 61 -0.53 -13.74 7.35
C PHE A 61 -0.16 -12.55 8.25
N VAL A 62 0.50 -11.52 7.69
CA VAL A 62 0.97 -10.36 8.45
C VAL A 62 -0.21 -9.59 9.03
N TYR A 63 -1.24 -9.35 8.21
CA TYR A 63 -2.47 -8.69 8.64
C TYR A 63 -3.16 -9.47 9.75
N ARG A 64 -3.35 -10.78 9.59
CA ARG A 64 -4.02 -11.60 10.60
C ARG A 64 -3.28 -11.59 11.93
N THR A 65 -1.96 -11.75 11.90
CA THR A 65 -1.14 -11.73 13.11
C THR A 65 -1.16 -10.36 13.80
N LEU A 66 -0.92 -9.27 13.07
CA LEU A 66 -0.88 -7.94 13.68
C LEU A 66 -2.28 -7.50 14.14
N SER A 67 -3.34 -7.77 13.37
CA SER A 67 -4.70 -7.42 13.78
C SER A 67 -5.12 -8.13 15.07
N THR A 68 -4.76 -9.41 15.28
CA THR A 68 -5.05 -10.09 16.55
C THR A 68 -4.32 -9.42 17.71
N LEU A 69 -3.06 -9.01 17.53
CA LEU A 69 -2.30 -8.33 18.58
C LEU A 69 -2.94 -6.98 18.95
N PHE A 70 -3.35 -6.18 17.96
CA PHE A 70 -3.97 -4.88 18.19
C PHE A 70 -5.38 -4.95 18.79
N ILE A 71 -6.11 -6.06 18.54
CA ILE A 71 -7.45 -6.30 19.09
C ILE A 71 -7.36 -6.85 20.52
N GLU A 72 -6.45 -7.79 20.78
CA GLU A 72 -6.42 -8.55 22.03
C GLU A 72 -5.44 -7.99 23.07
N GLN A 73 -4.65 -6.97 22.72
CA GLN A 73 -3.70 -6.39 23.67
C GLN A 73 -4.38 -5.85 24.94
N PRO A 74 -3.79 -6.07 26.13
CA PRO A 74 -4.42 -5.75 27.41
C PRO A 74 -4.26 -4.28 27.83
N TYR A 75 -3.56 -3.48 27.03
CA TYR A 75 -3.27 -2.08 27.32
C TYR A 75 -3.67 -1.17 26.17
N ARG A 76 -3.81 0.13 26.47
CA ARG A 76 -4.02 1.18 25.48
C ARG A 76 -3.12 2.36 25.81
N LYS A 77 -2.52 2.95 24.79
CA LYS A 77 -1.83 4.24 24.90
C LYS A 77 -2.76 5.39 24.56
N ASP A 78 -2.35 6.63 24.81
CA ASP A 78 -3.20 7.80 24.57
C ASP A 78 -3.39 8.09 23.08
N VAL A 79 -2.35 7.88 22.27
CA VAL A 79 -2.36 8.11 20.83
C VAL A 79 -2.14 6.82 20.08
N THR A 80 -3.01 6.50 19.11
CA THR A 80 -2.85 5.33 18.25
C THR A 80 -2.71 5.76 16.80
N PHE A 81 -1.63 5.31 16.17
CA PHE A 81 -1.42 5.43 14.73
C PHE A 81 -2.06 4.27 13.99
N LEU A 82 -2.98 4.54 13.08
CA LEU A 82 -3.73 3.55 12.30
C LEU A 82 -3.41 3.70 10.82
N GLY A 83 -2.90 2.64 10.18
CA GLY A 83 -2.68 2.69 8.74
C GLY A 83 -1.90 1.53 8.16
N ASP A 84 -1.24 1.81 7.04
CA ASP A 84 -0.54 0.82 6.24
C ASP A 84 0.98 0.71 6.55
N SER A 85 1.80 0.31 5.58
CA SER A 85 3.25 0.18 5.72
C SER A 85 3.94 1.50 6.08
N ILE A 86 3.42 2.64 5.63
CA ILE A 86 4.02 3.95 5.94
C ILE A 86 3.85 4.21 7.44
N VAL A 87 2.70 3.85 8.01
CA VAL A 87 2.48 3.91 9.46
C VAL A 87 3.35 2.86 10.18
N ALA A 88 3.36 1.62 9.71
CA ALA A 88 4.06 0.51 10.35
C ALA A 88 5.57 0.76 10.51
N PHE A 89 6.21 1.38 9.51
CA PHE A 89 7.67 1.60 9.53
C PHE A 89 8.08 2.87 10.28
N GLY A 90 7.13 3.71 10.69
CA GLY A 90 7.41 4.90 11.48
C GLY A 90 7.87 4.58 12.90
N LYS A 91 9.01 5.15 13.31
CA LYS A 91 9.47 5.16 14.71
C LYS A 91 8.81 6.33 15.46
N TRP A 92 7.49 6.28 15.60
CA TRP A 92 6.68 7.42 16.05
C TRP A 92 7.04 7.92 17.45
N ASP A 93 7.41 7.02 18.35
CA ASP A 93 7.91 7.29 19.69
C ASP A 93 9.19 8.14 19.67
N VAL A 94 10.10 7.84 18.74
CA VAL A 94 11.34 8.60 18.52
C VAL A 94 11.05 9.93 17.81
N LEU A 95 10.15 9.89 16.82
CA LEU A 95 9.85 11.03 15.96
C LEU A 95 9.04 12.12 16.68
N LEU A 96 8.16 11.75 17.61
CA LEU A 96 7.23 12.65 18.29
C LEU A 96 7.59 12.96 19.74
N LYS A 97 8.68 12.40 20.27
CA LYS A 97 9.30 12.69 21.59
C LYS A 97 8.32 13.01 22.74
N GLY A 98 8.12 12.04 23.62
CA GLY A 98 7.34 12.25 24.85
C GLY A 98 5.82 12.07 24.66
N VAL A 99 5.39 11.71 23.46
CA VAL A 99 4.03 11.26 23.19
C VAL A 99 3.97 9.74 23.39
N ASP A 100 3.04 9.28 24.23
CA ASP A 100 2.77 7.86 24.39
C ASP A 100 1.95 7.33 23.20
N VAL A 101 2.68 6.88 22.18
CA VAL A 101 2.13 6.41 20.90
C VAL A 101 2.13 4.89 20.83
N ASP A 102 1.03 4.34 20.30
CA ASP A 102 0.92 2.97 19.84
C ASP A 102 0.90 2.92 18.31
N ASN A 103 1.68 2.02 17.71
CA ASN A 103 1.82 1.93 16.26
C ASN A 103 1.03 0.73 15.72
N HIS A 104 -0.19 1.00 15.27
CA HIS A 104 -1.11 0.01 14.67
C HIS A 104 -1.09 0.09 13.14
N GLY A 105 0.10 0.22 12.58
CA GLY A 105 0.34 0.11 11.14
C GLY A 105 0.50 -1.35 10.73
N ILE A 106 -0.15 -1.74 9.63
CA ILE A 106 0.00 -3.07 9.03
C ILE A 106 0.50 -2.91 7.58
N PRO A 107 1.66 -3.47 7.21
CA PRO A 107 2.13 -3.40 5.82
C PRO A 107 1.10 -3.99 4.85
N GLY A 108 0.76 -3.22 3.81
CA GLY A 108 -0.22 -3.62 2.81
C GLY A 108 -1.68 -3.39 3.18
N ASP A 109 -1.98 -2.89 4.40
CA ASP A 109 -3.36 -2.62 4.84
C ASP A 109 -4.07 -1.66 3.87
N THR A 110 -5.38 -1.85 3.77
CA THR A 110 -6.29 -1.05 2.93
C THR A 110 -7.36 -0.40 3.80
N THR A 111 -8.11 0.54 3.26
CA THR A 111 -9.24 1.12 4.01
C THR A 111 -10.27 0.07 4.45
N GLN A 112 -10.44 -1.00 3.67
CA GLN A 112 -11.30 -2.12 4.03
C GLN A 112 -10.73 -2.91 5.21
N GLY A 113 -9.42 -3.16 5.22
CA GLY A 113 -8.73 -3.87 6.30
C GLY A 113 -8.85 -3.10 7.61
N LEU A 114 -8.44 -1.83 7.64
CA LEU A 114 -8.60 -0.98 8.82
C LEU A 114 -10.06 -0.94 9.33
N LEU A 115 -11.04 -0.78 8.45
CA LEU A 115 -12.45 -0.80 8.85
C LEU A 115 -12.85 -2.14 9.49
N LEU A 116 -12.36 -3.26 8.96
CA LEU A 116 -12.64 -4.59 9.49
C LEU A 116 -12.10 -4.76 10.91
N ARG A 117 -10.86 -4.35 11.18
CA ARG A 117 -10.25 -4.47 12.53
C ARG A 117 -10.88 -3.51 13.54
N LEU A 118 -11.24 -2.29 13.13
CA LEU A 118 -12.05 -1.39 13.97
C LEU A 118 -13.43 -1.99 14.29
N GLY A 119 -14.08 -2.63 13.31
CA GLY A 119 -15.35 -3.35 13.53
C GLY A 119 -15.23 -4.58 14.44
N ARG A 120 -14.00 -5.07 14.68
CA ARG A 120 -13.68 -6.12 15.65
C ARG A 120 -13.17 -5.57 16.98
N ASN A 121 -13.48 -4.30 17.28
CA ASN A 121 -13.13 -3.62 18.53
C ASN A 121 -11.62 -3.53 18.78
N GLU A 122 -10.84 -3.25 17.73
CA GLU A 122 -9.44 -2.92 17.91
C GLU A 122 -9.22 -1.84 18.98
N VAL A 123 -8.21 -2.05 19.83
CA VAL A 123 -7.90 -1.15 20.94
C VAL A 123 -7.31 0.15 20.39
N VAL A 124 -8.04 1.25 20.54
CA VAL A 124 -7.60 2.58 20.08
C VAL A 124 -7.62 3.56 21.24
N GLY A 125 -6.59 4.41 21.33
CA GLY A 125 -6.43 5.47 22.32
C GLY A 125 -7.49 6.58 22.24
N ARG A 126 -7.24 7.68 22.97
CA ARG A 126 -8.11 8.87 22.96
C ARG A 126 -7.98 9.63 21.64
N THR A 127 -6.79 9.64 21.07
CA THR A 127 -6.47 10.24 19.77
C THR A 127 -6.11 9.14 18.77
N ALA A 128 -6.76 9.16 17.60
CA ALA A 128 -6.45 8.29 16.47
C ALA A 128 -5.83 9.10 15.33
N ILE A 129 -4.65 8.70 14.88
CA ILE A 129 -3.98 9.30 13.70
C ILE A 129 -4.13 8.29 12.56
N VAL A 130 -4.95 8.62 11.58
CA VAL A 130 -5.33 7.71 10.48
C VAL A 130 -4.62 8.12 9.20
N MET A 131 -3.88 7.19 8.59
CA MET A 131 -3.18 7.41 7.32
C MET A 131 -3.08 6.12 6.50
N LEU A 132 -3.89 6.01 5.44
CA LEU A 132 -3.90 4.88 4.51
C LEU A 132 -4.74 5.22 3.27
N GLY A 133 -4.57 4.43 2.20
CA GLY A 133 -5.41 4.52 0.99
C GLY A 133 -4.62 4.31 -0.31
N VAL A 134 -3.30 4.37 -0.27
CA VAL A 134 -2.46 4.08 -1.44
C VAL A 134 -2.57 2.61 -1.88
N ASN A 135 -2.71 1.69 -0.92
CA ASN A 135 -2.87 0.28 -1.22
C ASN A 135 -4.23 -0.05 -1.85
N ASP A 136 -5.29 0.70 -1.55
CA ASP A 136 -6.59 0.55 -2.23
C ASP A 136 -6.43 0.67 -3.75
N LEU A 137 -5.62 1.62 -4.22
CA LEU A 137 -5.31 1.75 -5.65
C LEU A 137 -4.47 0.61 -6.19
N LYS A 138 -3.46 0.15 -5.43
CA LYS A 138 -2.63 -1.01 -5.79
C LYS A 138 -3.49 -2.27 -5.96
N MET A 139 -4.52 -2.37 -5.15
CA MET A 139 -5.49 -3.44 -5.08
C MET A 139 -6.68 -3.28 -6.02
N GLU A 140 -6.69 -2.21 -6.82
CA GLU A 140 -7.77 -1.86 -7.74
C GLU A 140 -9.15 -1.78 -7.07
N LEU A 141 -9.21 -1.38 -5.80
CA LEU A 141 -10.48 -1.12 -5.13
C LEU A 141 -11.22 0.03 -5.84
N PRO A 142 -12.54 -0.09 -6.05
CA PRO A 142 -13.32 1.01 -6.58
C PRO A 142 -13.22 2.22 -5.65
N ARG A 143 -13.00 3.40 -6.22
CA ARG A 143 -12.95 4.66 -5.45
C ARG A 143 -14.12 4.81 -4.48
N ALA A 144 -15.34 4.50 -4.92
CA ALA A 144 -16.54 4.59 -4.08
C ALA A 144 -16.46 3.67 -2.85
N ALA A 145 -15.82 2.50 -2.97
CA ALA A 145 -15.59 1.61 -1.84
C ALA A 145 -14.57 2.22 -0.87
N THR A 146 -13.46 2.76 -1.36
CA THR A 146 -12.49 3.48 -0.52
C THR A 146 -13.14 4.66 0.22
N GLU A 147 -13.95 5.47 -0.47
CA GLU A 147 -14.68 6.57 0.18
C GLU A 147 -15.69 6.07 1.24
N ALA A 148 -16.41 4.99 0.96
CA ALA A 148 -17.33 4.37 1.92
C ALA A 148 -16.59 3.83 3.15
N ASN A 149 -15.45 3.17 2.93
CA ASN A 149 -14.62 2.65 4.01
C ASN A 149 -14.05 3.78 4.89
N LEU A 150 -13.56 4.86 4.29
CA LEU A 150 -13.07 6.04 5.03
C LEU A 150 -14.18 6.66 5.89
N ARG A 151 -15.42 6.76 5.38
CA ARG A 151 -16.58 7.18 6.20
C ARG A 151 -16.81 6.22 7.37
N GLY A 152 -16.79 4.92 7.11
CA GLY A 152 -16.94 3.88 8.12
C GLY A 152 -15.87 3.95 9.21
N ILE A 153 -14.61 4.22 8.82
CA ILE A 153 -13.48 4.38 9.75
C ILE A 153 -13.73 5.56 10.69
N LEU A 154 -14.09 6.74 10.17
CA LEU A 154 -14.38 7.88 11.05
C LEU A 154 -15.62 7.63 11.93
N GLN A 155 -16.62 6.91 11.43
CA GLN A 155 -17.78 6.52 12.21
C GLN A 155 -17.41 5.55 13.34
N ALA A 156 -16.56 4.56 13.09
CA ALA A 156 -16.07 3.61 14.10
C ALA A 156 -15.21 4.30 15.17
N LEU A 157 -14.55 5.42 14.82
CA LEU A 157 -13.76 6.24 15.73
C LEU A 157 -14.57 7.36 16.41
N ARG A 158 -15.91 7.36 16.30
CA ARG A 158 -16.75 8.39 16.92
C ARG A 158 -16.52 8.45 18.43
N GLY A 159 -16.39 9.67 18.96
CA GLY A 159 -16.07 9.92 20.37
C GLY A 159 -14.57 9.97 20.68
N LYS A 160 -13.71 9.74 19.68
CA LYS A 160 -12.26 9.98 19.77
C LYS A 160 -11.90 11.29 19.06
N ARG A 161 -10.74 11.84 19.41
CA ARG A 161 -10.07 12.85 18.59
C ARG A 161 -9.44 12.14 17.40
N VAL A 162 -9.65 12.63 16.18
CA VAL A 162 -9.10 12.02 14.97
C VAL A 162 -8.25 13.04 14.23
N ILE A 163 -7.03 12.66 13.87
CA ILE A 163 -6.24 13.34 12.85
C ILE A 163 -6.27 12.47 11.60
N LEU A 164 -7.03 12.91 10.60
CA LEU A 164 -7.04 12.27 9.29
C LEU A 164 -5.91 12.86 8.45
N VAL A 165 -4.83 12.09 8.30
CA VAL A 165 -3.69 12.47 7.48
C VAL A 165 -3.98 12.09 6.04
N ALA A 166 -3.88 13.06 5.14
CA ALA A 166 -4.08 12.85 3.72
C ALA A 166 -3.24 11.67 3.20
N THR A 167 -3.83 10.83 2.36
CA THR A 167 -3.07 9.78 1.68
C THR A 167 -1.86 10.41 0.97
N LEU A 168 -0.67 9.86 1.21
CA LEU A 168 0.55 10.41 0.64
C LEU A 168 0.57 10.16 -0.87
N LYS A 169 0.93 11.21 -1.62
CA LYS A 169 1.27 11.06 -3.04
C LYS A 169 2.52 10.20 -3.17
N THR A 170 2.64 9.52 -4.30
CA THR A 170 3.78 8.69 -4.68
C THR A 170 4.70 9.45 -5.64
N GLY A 171 5.84 8.86 -6.01
CA GLY A 171 6.68 9.31 -7.11
C GLY A 171 6.10 9.03 -8.50
N ILE A 172 4.91 8.42 -8.60
CA ILE A 172 4.28 7.97 -9.85
C ILE A 172 3.10 8.89 -10.19
N PRO A 173 3.21 9.78 -11.21
CA PRO A 173 2.16 10.75 -11.53
C PRO A 173 0.80 10.13 -11.88
N SER A 174 0.78 8.99 -12.58
CA SER A 174 -0.46 8.30 -12.94
C SER A 174 -1.21 7.73 -11.73
N THR A 175 -0.48 7.27 -10.70
CA THR A 175 -1.07 6.88 -9.41
C THR A 175 -1.62 8.11 -8.70
N ASN A 176 -0.89 9.22 -8.71
CA ASN A 176 -1.31 10.45 -8.03
C ASN A 176 -2.56 11.08 -8.66
N ALA A 177 -2.75 10.94 -9.98
CA ALA A 177 -3.98 11.36 -10.65
C ALA A 177 -5.20 10.59 -10.13
N LYS A 178 -5.04 9.30 -9.79
CA LYS A 178 -6.09 8.47 -9.18
C LYS A 178 -6.28 8.77 -7.68
N LEU A 179 -5.21 9.14 -6.97
CA LEU A 179 -5.28 9.55 -5.56
C LEU A 179 -5.91 10.93 -5.36
N ALA A 180 -5.72 11.87 -6.29
CA ALA A 180 -6.24 13.23 -6.19
C ALA A 180 -7.72 13.31 -5.74
N PRO A 181 -8.66 12.56 -6.34
CA PRO A 181 -10.04 12.57 -5.87
C PRO A 181 -10.24 11.97 -4.46
N ILE A 182 -9.44 10.98 -4.05
CA ILE A 182 -9.49 10.39 -2.70
C ILE A 182 -8.99 11.41 -1.67
N ILE A 183 -7.87 12.08 -1.95
CA ILE A 183 -7.31 13.13 -1.08
C ILE A 183 -8.30 14.30 -0.93
N GLU A 184 -8.96 14.70 -2.02
CA GLU A 184 -9.99 15.75 -1.95
C GLU A 184 -11.23 15.28 -1.17
N PHE A 185 -11.55 13.99 -1.22
CA PHE A 185 -12.60 13.41 -0.40
C PHE A 185 -12.23 13.40 1.10
N GLU A 186 -11.02 12.96 1.46
CA GLU A 186 -10.50 12.98 2.84
C GLU A 186 -10.59 14.38 3.45
N ARG A 187 -10.22 15.41 2.67
CA ARG A 187 -10.31 16.81 3.09
C ARG A 187 -11.74 17.22 3.45
N LYS A 188 -12.74 16.74 2.72
CA LYS A 188 -14.17 17.04 2.95
C LYS A 188 -14.81 16.15 4.01
N LEU A 189 -14.21 14.99 4.28
CA LEU A 189 -14.78 13.98 5.16
C LEU A 189 -14.70 14.40 6.64
N CYS A 190 -13.63 15.09 7.01
CA CYS A 190 -13.31 15.47 8.37
C CYS A 190 -14.09 16.74 8.80
N MET A 191 -15.40 16.59 9.03
CA MET A 191 -16.31 17.70 9.34
C MET A 191 -16.61 17.89 10.84
N ALA A 192 -16.38 16.85 11.66
CA ALA A 192 -16.67 16.92 13.08
C ALA A 192 -15.63 17.79 13.84
N PRO A 193 -16.00 18.49 14.92
CA PRO A 193 -15.05 19.30 15.70
C PRO A 193 -13.87 18.51 16.27
N THR A 194 -14.06 17.21 16.52
CA THR A 194 -13.02 16.32 17.03
C THR A 194 -12.15 15.73 15.92
N CYS A 195 -12.39 16.08 14.66
CA CYS A 195 -11.63 15.61 13.50
C CYS A 195 -10.79 16.77 12.93
N THR A 196 -9.50 16.54 12.75
CA THR A 196 -8.57 17.45 12.08
C THR A 196 -8.01 16.80 10.82
N TYR A 197 -8.18 17.44 9.67
CA TYR A 197 -7.53 17.00 8.43
C TYR A 197 -6.13 17.62 8.32
N LEU A 198 -5.13 16.77 8.10
CA LEU A 198 -3.73 17.18 7.91
C LEU A 198 -3.29 16.82 6.49
N ASN A 199 -2.65 17.74 5.78
CA ASN A 199 -2.14 17.48 4.43
C ASN A 199 -0.60 17.60 4.33
N PRO A 200 0.15 16.52 4.58
CA PRO A 200 1.61 16.52 4.48
C PRO A 200 2.15 16.69 3.06
N ASN A 201 1.30 16.45 2.04
CA ASN A 201 1.71 16.50 0.64
C ASN A 201 2.17 17.90 0.20
N ARG A 202 1.80 18.97 0.93
CA ARG A 202 2.29 20.32 0.65
C ARG A 202 3.83 20.42 0.72
N ASP A 203 4.44 19.67 1.63
CA ASP A 203 5.88 19.70 1.86
C ASP A 203 6.58 18.48 1.24
N LEU A 204 5.93 17.31 1.34
CA LEU A 204 6.46 16.05 0.80
C LEU A 204 6.36 15.95 -0.73
N ALA A 205 5.32 16.55 -1.30
CA ALA A 205 4.98 16.42 -2.71
C ALA A 205 4.46 17.73 -3.36
N PRO A 206 5.17 18.87 -3.19
CA PRO A 206 4.70 20.19 -3.65
C PRO A 206 4.46 20.24 -5.17
N MET A 207 5.23 19.46 -5.93
CA MET A 207 5.12 19.37 -7.39
C MET A 207 4.10 18.32 -7.86
N GLY A 208 3.28 17.79 -6.96
CA GLY A 208 2.28 16.77 -7.28
C GLY A 208 2.81 15.33 -7.28
N TYR A 209 4.06 15.11 -6.87
CA TYR A 209 4.66 13.80 -6.65
C TYR A 209 5.64 13.85 -5.48
N LEU A 210 5.81 12.71 -4.80
CA LEU A 210 6.72 12.57 -3.67
C LEU A 210 8.14 12.86 -4.11
N LYS A 211 8.82 13.78 -3.42
CA LYS A 211 10.20 14.12 -3.76
C LYS A 211 11.12 12.91 -3.58
N PRO A 212 12.06 12.67 -4.53
CA PRO A 212 13.04 11.58 -4.40
C PRO A 212 13.85 11.63 -3.10
N GLU A 213 14.14 12.82 -2.58
CA GLU A 213 14.88 13.01 -1.31
C GLU A 213 14.14 12.50 -0.07
N TYR A 214 12.84 12.23 -0.16
CA TYR A 214 12.00 11.74 0.93
C TYR A 214 11.61 10.27 0.82
N THR A 215 12.00 9.57 -0.24
CA THR A 215 11.55 8.20 -0.51
C THR A 215 12.69 7.27 -0.87
N VAL A 216 12.51 5.98 -0.63
CA VAL A 216 13.46 4.92 -1.02
C VAL A 216 13.07 4.25 -2.35
N ASP A 217 11.78 4.24 -2.69
CA ASP A 217 11.23 3.48 -3.82
C ASP A 217 10.12 4.22 -4.59
N GLY A 218 9.83 5.47 -4.22
CA GLY A 218 8.72 6.25 -4.77
C GLY A 218 7.41 6.12 -3.98
N VAL A 219 7.34 5.31 -2.92
CA VAL A 219 6.15 5.15 -2.07
C VAL A 219 6.52 5.29 -0.59
N HIS A 220 7.47 4.48 -0.12
CA HIS A 220 7.88 4.45 1.29
C HIS A 220 8.83 5.60 1.59
N LEU A 221 8.65 6.19 2.77
CA LEU A 221 9.47 7.31 3.21
C LEU A 221 10.84 6.83 3.71
N ASN A 222 11.86 7.63 3.47
CA ASN A 222 13.13 7.52 4.19
C ASN A 222 13.07 8.35 5.49
N TRP A 223 14.16 8.38 6.25
CA TRP A 223 14.22 9.14 7.52
C TRP A 223 13.86 10.62 7.37
N ARG A 224 14.29 11.28 6.28
CA ARG A 224 13.95 12.69 6.04
C ARG A 224 12.45 12.86 5.80
N GLY A 225 11.86 11.98 5.00
CA GLY A 225 10.42 11.95 4.77
C GLY A 225 9.62 11.75 6.07
N TYR A 226 10.04 10.79 6.90
CA TYR A 226 9.42 10.56 8.21
C TYR A 226 9.54 11.75 9.16
N ARG A 227 10.70 12.41 9.22
CA ARG A 227 10.87 13.63 10.03
C ARG A 227 9.95 14.75 9.57
N THR A 228 9.84 14.99 8.27
CA THR A 228 8.95 16.03 7.70
C THR A 228 7.47 15.70 7.93
N LEU A 229 7.08 14.43 7.87
CA LEU A 229 5.73 14.00 8.21
C LEU A 229 5.44 14.19 9.71
N ALA A 230 6.33 13.70 10.57
CA ALA A 230 6.16 13.80 12.02
C ALA A 230 6.12 15.23 12.53
N SER A 231 6.92 16.15 11.97
CA SER A 231 6.87 17.56 12.36
C SER A 231 5.52 18.21 12.04
N GLN A 232 4.89 17.83 10.92
CA GLN A 232 3.56 18.31 10.56
C GLN A 232 2.46 17.69 11.43
N ILE A 233 2.62 16.42 11.82
CA ILE A 233 1.71 15.77 12.77
C ILE A 233 1.80 16.46 14.13
N ALA A 234 3.01 16.64 14.69
CA ALA A 234 3.22 17.31 15.97
C ALA A 234 2.62 18.73 16.02
N ALA A 235 2.67 19.46 14.90
CA ALA A 235 2.08 20.79 14.78
C ALA A 235 0.54 20.81 14.81
N ALA A 236 -0.14 19.65 14.74
CA ALA A 236 -1.59 19.54 14.85
C ALA A 236 -2.09 19.49 16.32
N GLU A 237 -1.20 19.64 17.31
CA GLU A 237 -1.46 19.77 18.75
C GLU A 237 -2.51 18.77 19.30
N PHE A 238 -2.08 17.57 19.65
CA PHE A 238 -2.94 16.47 20.10
C PHE A 238 -2.43 15.74 21.34
#